data_AF-A0A5C5WLR7-F1
#
_entry.id   AF-A0A5C5WLR7-F1
#
_cell.length_a   1.000
_cell.length_b   1.000
_cell.length_c   1.000
_cell.angle_alpha   90.00
_cell.angle_beta   90.00
_cell.angle_gamma   90.00
#
_symmetry.space_group_name_H-M   'P 1'
#
loop_
_entity.id
_entity.type
_entity.pdbx_description
1 polymer ?
#
loop_
_entity_poly.entity_id
_entity_poly.type
_entity_poly.pdbx_seq_one_letter_code
_entity_poly.pdbx_strand_id
1 'polypeptide(L)'
;MPELLRKCIPKTEQEWRLMRARLAYWAWQVITKAVMGVIYLSIICEGIRMVLPVNRRLSELPFLGWMDDYEGTYELDLATLMSMAMLVTVWMTWQHLLKLWVTEKVGFDRRLRQLNNTDSFMLMLGGFLLFAESFMFYIAVTEMSWSSSSFSFTSLFATIAYVSVLVFTIFTSVNLCEKIELIEREPINEQSF
;
A
#
# COMPACT_ATOMS: atom_id res chain seq x y z
N MET A 1 32.35 29.68 0.92
CA MET A 1 31.07 29.10 0.42
C MET A 1 31.34 28.60 -0.98
N PRO A 2 31.55 27.30 -1.20
CA PRO A 2 31.67 26.77 -2.55
C PRO A 2 30.26 26.79 -3.16
N GLU A 3 30.02 27.75 -4.03
CA GLU A 3 29.09 27.60 -5.15
C GLU A 3 29.52 26.35 -5.91
N LEU A 4 28.99 25.21 -5.47
CA LEU A 4 29.09 23.96 -6.18
C LEU A 4 28.54 24.20 -7.58
N LEU A 5 29.45 24.26 -8.55
CA LEU A 5 29.19 24.16 -9.99
C LEU A 5 28.02 23.22 -10.19
N ARG A 6 26.83 23.79 -10.37
CA ARG A 6 25.60 23.09 -10.67
C ARG A 6 25.83 22.52 -12.07
N LYS A 7 26.40 21.32 -12.11
CA LYS A 7 26.73 20.60 -13.35
C LYS A 7 25.44 20.55 -14.14
N CYS A 8 25.40 21.36 -15.18
CA CYS A 8 24.33 21.41 -16.13
C CYS A 8 24.30 20.07 -16.87
N ILE A 9 23.29 19.25 -16.58
CA ILE A 9 23.12 17.92 -17.20
C ILE A 9 22.52 18.14 -18.60
N PRO A 10 23.03 17.48 -19.65
CA PRO A 10 22.45 17.56 -20.98
C PRO A 10 21.02 17.01 -20.96
N LYS A 11 20.11 17.67 -21.70
CA LYS A 11 18.67 17.34 -21.73
C LYS A 11 18.41 15.86 -22.02
N THR A 12 19.16 15.26 -22.95
CA THR A 12 19.05 13.85 -23.33
C THR A 12 19.37 12.89 -22.18
N GLU A 13 20.36 13.21 -21.34
CA GLU A 13 20.71 12.41 -20.17
C GLU A 13 19.65 12.53 -19.07
N GLN A 14 19.07 13.72 -18.88
CA GLN A 14 17.97 13.92 -17.93
C GLN A 14 16.71 13.15 -18.34
N GLU A 15 16.32 13.21 -19.62
CA GLU A 15 15.17 12.45 -20.15
C GLU A 15 15.36 10.93 -19.96
N TRP A 16 16.56 10.42 -20.23
CA TRP A 16 16.88 9.01 -20.02
C TRP A 16 16.82 8.60 -18.54
N ARG A 17 17.36 9.43 -17.63
CA ARG A 17 17.28 9.21 -16.17
C ARG A 17 15.83 9.20 -15.69
N LEU A 18 15.00 10.14 -16.17
CA LEU A 18 13.59 10.23 -15.82
C LEU A 18 12.81 9.01 -16.33
N MET A 19 13.03 8.60 -17.58
CA MET A 19 12.38 7.42 -18.16
C MET A 19 12.73 6.16 -17.39
N ARG A 20 14.01 5.94 -17.05
CA ARG A 20 14.45 4.79 -16.26
C ARG A 20 13.84 4.79 -14.86
N ALA A 21 13.76 5.96 -14.21
CA ALA A 21 13.15 6.09 -12.89
C ALA A 21 11.64 5.79 -12.92
N ARG A 22 10.91 6.32 -13.91
CA ARG A 22 9.48 6.05 -14.13
C ARG A 22 9.22 4.57 -14.43
N LEU A 23 10.03 3.95 -15.28
CA LEU A 23 9.90 2.53 -15.60
C LEU A 23 10.16 1.65 -14.36
N ALA A 24 11.19 1.96 -13.57
CA ALA A 24 11.47 1.25 -12.32
C ALA A 24 10.33 1.40 -11.31
N TYR A 25 9.75 2.60 -11.17
CA TYR A 25 8.60 2.86 -10.32
C TYR A 25 7.37 2.05 -10.78
N TRP A 26 7.02 2.10 -12.06
CA TRP A 26 5.87 1.37 -12.59
C TRP A 26 6.03 -0.14 -12.48
N ALA A 27 7.22 -0.67 -12.80
CA ALA A 27 7.52 -2.08 -12.62
C ALA A 27 7.35 -2.50 -11.14
N TRP A 28 7.87 -1.69 -10.21
CA TRP A 28 7.70 -1.92 -8.78
C TRP A 28 6.23 -1.91 -8.37
N GLN A 29 5.44 -0.91 -8.81
CA GLN A 29 4.00 -0.82 -8.49
C GLN A 29 3.23 -2.03 -8.99
N VAL A 30 3.45 -2.47 -10.23
CA VAL A 30 2.73 -3.61 -10.82
C VAL A 30 3.06 -4.90 -10.08
N ILE A 31 4.35 -5.17 -9.87
CA ILE A 31 4.79 -6.40 -9.19
C ILE A 31 4.26 -6.45 -7.75
N THR A 32 4.42 -5.36 -7.00
CA THR A 32 4.03 -5.32 -5.59
C THR A 32 2.52 -5.39 -5.40
N LYS A 33 1.73 -4.68 -6.22
CA LYS A 33 0.27 -4.77 -6.18
C LYS A 33 -0.25 -6.13 -6.61
N ALA A 34 0.40 -6.79 -7.58
CA ALA A 34 0.03 -8.14 -7.97
C ALA A 34 0.28 -9.13 -6.81
N VAL A 35 1.46 -9.10 -6.19
CA VAL A 35 1.80 -9.96 -5.05
C VAL A 35 0.87 -9.69 -3.86
N MET A 36 0.67 -8.42 -3.49
CA MET A 36 -0.24 -8.06 -2.41
C MET A 36 -1.69 -8.42 -2.73
N GLY A 37 -2.11 -8.26 -3.99
CA GLY A 37 -3.43 -8.68 -4.46
C GLY A 37 -3.66 -10.18 -4.24
N VAL A 38 -2.67 -11.02 -4.57
CA VAL A 38 -2.77 -12.46 -4.29
C VAL A 38 -2.90 -12.72 -2.79
N ILE A 39 -2.06 -12.11 -1.95
CA ILE A 39 -2.10 -12.29 -0.49
C ILE A 39 -3.45 -11.86 0.10
N TYR A 40 -4.00 -10.73 -0.36
CA TYR A 40 -5.28 -10.23 0.10
C TYR A 40 -6.45 -11.11 -0.33
N LEU A 41 -6.43 -11.56 -1.60
CA LEU A 41 -7.46 -12.44 -2.12
C LEU A 41 -7.42 -13.83 -1.46
N SER A 42 -6.24 -14.34 -1.08
CA SER A 42 -6.11 -15.66 -0.47
C SER A 42 -6.27 -15.65 1.06
N ILE A 43 -5.61 -14.72 1.77
CA ILE A 43 -5.53 -14.74 3.24
C ILE A 43 -6.55 -13.79 3.86
N ILE A 44 -6.57 -12.52 3.41
CA ILE A 44 -7.47 -11.51 4.01
C ILE A 44 -8.93 -11.84 3.70
N CYS A 45 -9.24 -12.39 2.53
CA CYS A 45 -10.58 -12.87 2.19
C CYS A 45 -11.10 -13.91 3.22
N GLU A 46 -10.26 -14.88 3.60
CA GLU A 46 -10.62 -15.86 4.63
C GLU A 46 -10.77 -15.21 6.01
N GLY A 47 -9.89 -14.28 6.36
CA GLY A 47 -10.03 -13.50 7.60
C GLY A 47 -11.34 -12.73 7.68
N ILE A 48 -11.79 -12.13 6.57
CA ILE A 48 -13.08 -11.44 6.49
C ILE A 48 -14.24 -12.44 6.67
N ARG A 49 -14.21 -13.61 6.02
CA ARG A 49 -15.24 -14.66 6.17
C ARG A 49 -15.39 -15.14 7.60
N MET A 50 -14.29 -15.17 8.35
CA MET A 50 -14.28 -15.59 9.75
C MET A 50 -14.86 -14.51 10.68
N VAL A 51 -14.53 -13.24 10.42
CA VAL A 51 -15.01 -12.12 11.25
C VAL A 51 -16.46 -11.76 10.94
N LEU A 52 -16.82 -11.79 9.65
CA LEU A 52 -18.13 -11.46 9.14
C LEU A 52 -18.71 -12.71 8.46
N PRO A 53 -19.73 -13.37 9.05
CA PRO A 53 -20.37 -14.54 8.44
C PRO A 53 -21.31 -14.11 7.30
N VAL A 54 -20.77 -13.35 6.34
CA VAL A 54 -21.50 -12.83 5.20
C VAL A 54 -21.46 -13.89 4.11
N ASN A 55 -22.25 -14.95 4.29
CA ASN A 55 -22.51 -15.94 3.24
C ASN A 55 -23.50 -15.42 2.18
N ARG A 56 -23.67 -14.10 2.06
CA ARG A 56 -24.59 -13.50 1.09
C ARG A 56 -23.87 -13.32 -0.24
N ARG A 57 -24.44 -13.92 -1.27
CA ARG A 57 -23.93 -13.83 -2.65
C ARG A 57 -24.00 -12.38 -3.12
N LEU A 58 -23.01 -11.94 -3.90
CA LEU A 58 -22.98 -10.60 -4.49
C LEU A 58 -24.22 -10.33 -5.37
N SER A 59 -24.81 -11.38 -5.96
CA SER A 59 -25.99 -11.28 -6.82
C SER A 59 -27.25 -10.82 -6.09
N GLU A 60 -27.29 -10.90 -4.75
CA GLU A 60 -28.42 -10.41 -3.97
C GLU A 60 -28.43 -8.87 -3.81
N LEU A 61 -27.40 -8.17 -4.29
CA LEU A 61 -27.33 -6.71 -4.23
C LEU A 61 -28.15 -6.06 -5.36
N PRO A 62 -29.03 -5.08 -5.05
CA PRO A 62 -30.00 -4.53 -6.00
C PRO A 62 -29.38 -3.83 -7.22
N PHE A 63 -28.10 -3.46 -7.15
CA PHE A 63 -27.38 -2.78 -8.25
C PHE A 63 -26.60 -3.75 -9.16
N LEU A 64 -26.48 -5.03 -8.79
CA LEU A 64 -25.64 -6.03 -9.46
C LEU A 64 -26.42 -7.20 -10.07
N GLY A 65 -27.76 -7.13 -10.12
CA GLY A 65 -28.60 -8.21 -10.65
C GLY A 65 -28.37 -8.58 -12.12
N TRP A 66 -27.64 -7.76 -12.89
CA TRP A 66 -27.24 -8.07 -14.26
C TRP A 66 -26.06 -9.06 -14.36
N MET A 67 -25.36 -9.34 -13.26
CA MET A 67 -24.26 -10.32 -13.19
C MET A 67 -24.73 -11.74 -12.87
N ASP A 68 -26.03 -11.97 -12.65
CA ASP A 68 -26.58 -13.28 -12.29
C ASP A 68 -26.48 -14.31 -13.44
N ASP A 69 -26.33 -13.83 -14.68
CA ASP A 69 -26.19 -14.69 -15.87
C ASP A 69 -24.74 -15.16 -16.14
N TYR A 70 -23.75 -14.70 -15.36
CA TYR A 70 -22.35 -15.07 -15.56
C TYR A 70 -21.93 -16.20 -14.61
N GLU A 71 -21.64 -17.39 -15.15
CA GLU A 71 -21.20 -18.55 -14.37
C GLU A 71 -19.96 -18.26 -13.50
N GLY A 72 -19.05 -17.40 -13.96
CA GLY A 72 -17.82 -17.05 -13.25
C GLY A 72 -18.00 -16.11 -12.06
N THR A 73 -19.13 -15.40 -11.94
CA THR A 73 -19.38 -14.44 -10.85
C THR A 73 -20.10 -15.05 -9.66
N TYR A 74 -20.54 -16.30 -9.76
CA TYR A 74 -21.14 -17.05 -8.64
C TYR A 74 -20.15 -17.34 -7.51
N GLU A 75 -18.84 -17.39 -7.79
CA GLU A 75 -17.79 -17.58 -6.79
C GLU A 75 -17.29 -16.27 -6.17
N LEU A 76 -17.68 -15.11 -6.72
CA LEU A 76 -17.30 -13.81 -6.21
C LEU A 76 -18.10 -13.48 -4.95
N ASP A 77 -17.56 -13.91 -3.82
CA ASP A 77 -18.07 -13.60 -2.49
C ASP A 77 -17.85 -12.12 -2.12
N LEU A 78 -18.73 -11.56 -1.29
CA LEU A 78 -18.60 -10.21 -0.75
C LEU A 78 -17.27 -10.01 -0.01
N ALA A 79 -16.77 -11.07 0.63
CA ALA A 79 -15.45 -11.07 1.26
C ALA A 79 -14.33 -10.72 0.27
N THR A 80 -14.42 -11.17 -0.98
CA THR A 80 -13.44 -10.88 -2.04
C THR A 80 -13.47 -9.41 -2.43
N LEU A 81 -14.67 -8.83 -2.55
CA LEU A 81 -14.82 -7.40 -2.84
C LEU A 81 -14.31 -6.54 -1.68
N MET A 82 -14.64 -6.93 -0.44
CA MET A 82 -14.19 -6.25 0.77
C MET A 82 -12.66 -6.33 0.95
N SER A 83 -12.04 -7.47 0.66
CA SER A 83 -10.58 -7.60 0.75
C SER A 83 -9.88 -6.72 -0.28
N MET A 84 -10.38 -6.64 -1.51
CA MET A 84 -9.86 -5.74 -2.54
C MET A 84 -10.05 -4.26 -2.18
N ALA A 85 -11.23 -3.89 -1.66
CA ALA A 85 -11.47 -2.54 -1.17
C ALA A 85 -10.50 -2.18 -0.04
N MET A 86 -10.28 -3.10 0.90
CA MET A 86 -9.36 -2.92 2.00
C MET A 86 -7.91 -2.75 1.51
N LEU A 87 -7.46 -3.54 0.53
CA LEU A 87 -6.15 -3.36 -0.10
C LEU A 87 -5.97 -1.94 -0.63
N VAL A 88 -6.96 -1.44 -1.37
CA VAL A 88 -6.92 -0.07 -1.93
C VAL A 88 -6.89 0.97 -0.82
N THR A 89 -7.73 0.84 0.20
CA THR A 89 -7.79 1.76 1.33
C THR A 89 -6.47 1.79 2.10
N VAL A 90 -5.96 0.62 2.52
CA VAL A 90 -4.69 0.50 3.25
C VAL A 90 -3.56 1.11 2.40
N TRP A 91 -3.48 0.75 1.13
CA TRP A 91 -2.44 1.25 0.24
C TRP A 91 -2.45 2.78 0.12
N MET A 92 -3.62 3.37 -0.13
CA MET A 92 -3.77 4.83 -0.27
C MET A 92 -3.46 5.55 1.05
N THR A 93 -4.03 5.09 2.16
CA THR A 93 -3.82 5.70 3.48
C THR A 93 -2.35 5.67 3.87
N TRP A 94 -1.66 4.54 3.68
CA TRP A 94 -0.25 4.41 4.01
C TRP A 94 0.68 5.17 3.06
N GLN A 95 0.36 5.25 1.77
CA GLN A 95 1.09 6.13 0.85
C GLN A 95 1.02 7.59 1.29
N HIS A 96 -0.17 8.06 1.69
CA HIS A 96 -0.32 9.42 2.23
C HIS A 96 0.44 9.61 3.54
N LEU A 97 0.30 8.67 4.48
CA LEU A 97 0.95 8.75 5.79
C LEU A 97 2.47 8.75 5.69
N LEU A 98 3.04 7.89 4.84
CA LEU A 98 4.47 7.84 4.58
C LEU A 98 4.96 9.03 3.75
N LYS A 99 4.20 9.53 2.78
CA LYS A 99 4.57 10.76 2.05
C LYS A 99 4.66 11.95 3.01
N LEU A 100 3.72 12.08 3.94
CA LEU A 100 3.79 13.07 5.02
C LEU A 100 5.03 12.85 5.90
N TRP A 101 5.37 11.59 6.21
CA TRP A 101 6.53 11.24 7.03
C TRP A 101 7.88 11.52 6.35
N VAL A 102 7.99 11.29 5.04
CA VAL A 102 9.24 11.45 4.28
C VAL A 102 9.47 12.91 3.84
N THR A 103 8.40 13.62 3.45
CA THR A 103 8.51 15.00 2.93
C THR A 103 8.91 15.98 4.04
N GLU A 104 8.43 15.77 5.26
CA GLU A 104 8.82 16.57 6.43
C GLU A 104 10.11 16.03 7.04
N LYS A 105 11.27 16.49 6.55
CA LYS A 105 12.59 16.27 7.20
C LYS A 105 12.72 16.91 8.60
N VAL A 106 11.63 17.36 9.19
CA VAL A 106 11.58 18.03 10.50
C VAL A 106 11.37 16.95 11.56
N GLY A 107 12.33 16.81 12.48
CA GLY A 107 12.38 15.71 13.46
C GLY A 107 11.07 15.38 14.17
N PHE A 108 10.88 14.09 14.49
CA PHE A 108 9.68 13.48 15.07
C PHE A 108 9.06 14.29 16.22
N ASP A 109 9.88 14.86 17.11
CA ASP A 109 9.45 15.65 18.27
C ASP A 109 8.81 17.00 17.92
N ARG A 110 9.29 17.69 16.87
CA ARG A 110 8.69 18.96 16.43
C ARG A 110 7.34 18.73 15.76
N ARG A 111 7.18 17.59 15.12
CA ARG A 111 5.96 17.20 14.40
C ARG A 111 4.80 16.89 15.34
N LEU A 112 5.01 16.10 16.39
CA LEU A 112 3.99 15.83 17.42
C LEU A 112 3.44 17.11 18.06
N ARG A 113 4.25 18.17 18.07
CA ARG A 113 3.86 19.48 18.62
C ARG A 113 3.12 20.40 17.66
N GLN A 114 3.24 20.17 16.34
CA GLN A 114 2.70 21.05 15.30
C GLN A 114 1.65 20.36 14.41
N LEU A 115 1.30 19.11 14.72
CA LEU A 115 0.27 18.33 14.05
C LEU A 115 -1.07 19.08 14.09
N ASN A 116 -1.52 19.55 12.92
CA ASN A 116 -2.88 20.04 12.74
C ASN A 116 -3.86 18.88 13.01
N ASN A 117 -5.09 19.20 13.43
CA ASN A 117 -6.13 18.20 13.73
C ASN A 117 -6.33 17.16 12.60
N THR A 118 -6.15 17.57 11.33
CA THR A 118 -6.30 16.72 10.15
C THR A 118 -5.21 15.64 10.06
N ASP A 119 -3.95 15.98 10.34
CA ASP A 119 -2.83 15.05 10.22
C ASP A 119 -2.86 14.01 11.34
N SER A 120 -3.29 14.42 12.55
CA SER A 120 -3.51 13.53 13.69
C SER A 120 -4.61 12.53 13.42
N PHE A 121 -5.70 12.99 12.79
CA PHE A 121 -6.80 12.12 12.37
C PHE A 121 -6.33 11.08 11.33
N MET A 122 -5.58 11.49 10.31
CA MET A 122 -5.04 10.55 9.32
C MET A 122 -4.08 9.52 9.94
N LEU A 123 -3.27 9.93 10.92
CA LEU A 123 -2.36 9.03 11.62
C LEU A 123 -3.13 7.99 12.44
N MET A 124 -4.15 8.43 13.19
CA MET A 124 -5.03 7.53 13.94
C MET A 124 -5.78 6.57 13.02
N LEU A 125 -6.32 7.06 11.90
CA LEU A 125 -7.02 6.25 10.91
C LEU A 125 -6.08 5.21 10.28
N GLY A 126 -4.86 5.60 9.88
CA GLY A 126 -3.86 4.70 9.32
C GLY A 126 -3.40 3.63 10.31
N GLY A 127 -3.18 4.01 11.58
CA GLY A 127 -2.86 3.06 12.65
C GLY A 127 -3.99 2.08 12.93
N PHE A 128 -5.23 2.55 12.98
CA PHE A 128 -6.41 1.69 13.14
C PHE A 128 -6.59 0.72 11.98
N LEU A 129 -6.43 1.19 10.73
CA LEU A 129 -6.52 0.33 9.55
C LEU A 129 -5.45 -0.75 9.53
N LEU A 130 -4.19 -0.43 9.84
CA LEU A 130 -3.12 -1.42 9.92
C LEU A 130 -3.36 -2.42 11.04
N PHE A 131 -3.87 -1.96 12.19
CA PHE A 131 -4.23 -2.85 13.28
C PHE A 131 -5.34 -3.83 12.86
N ALA A 132 -6.41 -3.33 12.26
CA ALA A 132 -7.51 -4.16 11.76
C ALA A 132 -7.04 -5.17 10.71
N GLU A 133 -6.17 -4.75 9.79
CA GLU A 133 -5.56 -5.61 8.78
C GLU A 133 -4.70 -6.72 9.41
N SER A 134 -3.80 -6.34 10.32
CA SER A 134 -2.91 -7.27 11.03
C SER A 134 -3.71 -8.29 11.82
N PHE A 135 -4.81 -7.85 12.45
CA PHE A 135 -5.72 -8.71 13.18
C PHE A 135 -6.44 -9.72 12.27
N MET A 136 -6.97 -9.27 11.13
CA MET A 136 -7.60 -10.17 10.16
C MET A 136 -6.61 -11.17 9.56
N PHE A 137 -5.39 -10.73 9.24
CA PHE A 137 -4.34 -11.62 8.78
C PHE A 137 -3.98 -12.67 9.83
N TYR A 138 -3.84 -12.26 11.10
CA TYR A 138 -3.55 -13.17 12.21
C TYR A 138 -4.65 -14.22 12.38
N ILE A 139 -5.92 -13.82 12.35
CA ILE A 139 -7.06 -14.76 12.43
C ILE A 139 -6.99 -15.76 11.27
N ALA A 140 -6.88 -15.27 10.04
CA ALA A 140 -6.83 -16.11 8.85
C ALA A 140 -5.71 -17.16 8.91
N VAL A 141 -4.49 -16.73 9.28
CA VAL A 141 -3.34 -17.64 9.38
C VAL A 141 -3.47 -18.60 10.56
N THR A 142 -4.11 -18.19 11.66
CA THR A 142 -4.34 -19.06 12.81
C THR A 142 -5.31 -20.20 12.46
N GLU A 143 -6.36 -19.91 11.70
CA GLU A 143 -7.32 -20.91 11.23
C GLU A 143 -6.75 -21.80 10.12
N MET A 144 -5.88 -21.26 9.25
CA MET A 144 -5.15 -22.06 8.26
C MET A 144 -4.07 -22.95 8.91
N SER A 145 -3.61 -22.62 10.12
CA SER A 145 -2.60 -23.38 10.84
C SER A 145 -3.20 -24.71 11.31
N TRP A 146 -2.51 -25.81 11.05
CA TRP A 146 -3.01 -27.17 11.35
C TRP A 146 -3.06 -27.47 12.86
N SER A 147 -2.63 -26.53 13.69
CA SER A 147 -2.71 -26.60 15.14
C SER A 147 -4.09 -26.14 15.60
N SER A 148 -4.91 -27.04 16.13
CA SER A 148 -6.21 -26.71 16.76
C SER A 148 -6.11 -25.84 18.02
N SER A 149 -4.94 -25.26 18.30
CA SER A 149 -4.71 -24.34 19.40
C SER A 149 -5.20 -22.95 19.05
N SER A 150 -5.96 -22.34 19.94
CA SER A 150 -6.48 -20.96 19.81
C SER A 150 -5.40 -19.88 19.74
N PHE A 151 -4.15 -20.19 20.08
CA PHE A 151 -3.01 -19.29 19.97
C PHE A 151 -1.84 -19.98 19.27
N SER A 152 -1.29 -19.35 18.23
CA SER A 152 -0.17 -19.87 17.45
C SER A 152 0.94 -18.82 17.36
N PHE A 153 2.13 -19.12 17.90
CA PHE A 153 3.29 -18.26 17.74
C PHE A 153 3.69 -18.10 16.27
N THR A 154 3.47 -19.13 15.45
CA THR A 154 3.76 -19.12 14.02
C THR A 154 2.93 -18.07 13.29
N SER A 155 1.63 -17.96 13.58
CA SER A 155 0.76 -16.96 12.96
C SER A 155 1.14 -15.54 13.40
N LEU A 156 1.57 -15.36 14.65
CA LEU A 156 2.09 -14.08 15.14
C LEU A 156 3.35 -13.65 14.37
N PHE A 157 4.34 -14.52 14.22
CA PHE A 157 5.55 -14.22 13.43
C PHE A 157 5.23 -13.95 11.96
N ALA A 158 4.33 -14.73 11.36
CA ALA A 158 3.88 -14.52 10.00
C ALA A 158 3.22 -13.13 9.84
N THR A 159 2.41 -12.72 10.81
CA THR A 159 1.76 -11.40 10.82
C THR A 159 2.78 -10.27 10.92
N ILE A 160 3.77 -10.37 11.82
CA ILE A 160 4.84 -9.37 11.93
C ILE A 160 5.64 -9.28 10.63
N ALA A 161 5.98 -10.42 10.04
CA ALA A 161 6.70 -10.47 8.76
C ALA A 161 5.86 -9.82 7.65
N TYR A 162 4.57 -10.14 7.57
CA TYR A 162 3.63 -9.55 6.62
C TYR A 162 3.58 -8.02 6.74
N VAL A 163 3.34 -7.49 7.94
CA VAL A 163 3.27 -6.05 8.21
C VAL A 163 4.60 -5.37 7.86
N SER A 164 5.73 -6.00 8.18
CA SER A 164 7.06 -5.48 7.87
C SER A 164 7.29 -5.36 6.37
N VAL A 165 6.91 -6.39 5.60
CA VAL A 165 7.00 -6.40 4.14
C VAL A 165 6.07 -5.36 3.52
N LEU A 166 4.85 -5.21 4.05
CA LEU A 166 3.90 -4.19 3.61
C LEU A 166 4.46 -2.77 3.80
N VAL A 167 4.89 -2.44 5.02
CA VAL A 167 5.47 -1.11 5.33
C VAL A 167 6.70 -0.84 4.47
N PHE A 168 7.61 -1.82 4.34
CA PHE A 168 8.79 -1.69 3.49
C PHE A 168 8.45 -1.46 2.01
N THR A 169 7.44 -2.16 1.50
CA THR A 169 7.00 -2.06 0.11
C THR A 169 6.45 -0.66 -0.18
N ILE A 170 5.60 -0.14 0.71
CA ILE A 170 5.02 1.20 0.56
C ILE A 170 6.09 2.27 0.73
N PHE A 171 7.02 2.11 1.68
CA PHE A 171 8.17 3.00 1.85
C PHE A 171 9.03 3.08 0.59
N THR A 172 9.35 1.94 -0.01
CA THR A 172 10.11 1.88 -1.27
C THR A 172 9.36 2.57 -2.41
N SER A 173 8.04 2.38 -2.48
CA SER A 173 7.16 3.07 -3.44
C SER A 173 7.25 4.60 -3.29
N VAL A 174 7.18 5.11 -2.06
CA VAL A 174 7.26 6.55 -1.78
C VAL A 174 8.63 7.11 -2.16
N ASN A 175 9.72 6.42 -1.79
CA ASN A 175 11.08 6.85 -2.14
C ASN A 175 11.33 6.89 -3.65
N LEU A 176 10.80 5.93 -4.41
CA LEU A 176 10.91 5.93 -5.87
C LEU A 176 10.13 7.11 -6.48
N CYS A 177 8.96 7.43 -5.94
CA CYS A 177 8.17 8.60 -6.35
C CYS A 177 8.93 9.91 -6.08
N GLU A 178 9.49 10.07 -4.88
CA GLU A 178 10.28 11.26 -4.51
C GLU A 178 11.52 11.43 -5.42
N LYS A 179 12.21 10.32 -5.77
CA LYS A 179 13.33 10.38 -6.72
C LYS A 179 12.92 10.92 -8.09
N ILE A 180 11.72 10.58 -8.58
CA ILE A 180 11.20 11.11 -9.84
C ILE A 180 10.93 12.61 -9.70
N GLU A 181 10.25 13.03 -8.62
CA GLU A 181 9.98 14.45 -8.34
C GLU A 181 11.28 15.27 -8.21
N LEU A 182 12.35 14.70 -7.63
CA LEU A 182 13.65 15.35 -7.52
C LEU A 182 14.34 15.56 -8.87
N ILE A 183 14.33 14.54 -9.75
CA ILE A 183 14.91 14.63 -11.10
C ILE A 183 14.16 15.65 -11.95
N GLU A 184 12.83 15.76 -11.76
CA GLU A 184 11.99 16.71 -12.47
C GLU A 184 12.24 18.17 -12.04
N ARG A 185 12.68 18.39 -10.79
CA ARG A 185 13.03 19.72 -10.27
C ARG A 185 14.48 20.14 -10.59
N GLU A 186 15.31 19.25 -11.15
CA GLU A 186 16.67 19.62 -11.56
C GLU A 186 16.60 20.63 -12.73
N PRO A 187 17.25 21.81 -12.63
CA PRO A 187 17.17 22.85 -13.66
C PRO A 187 17.87 22.39 -14.93
N ILE A 188 17.15 22.50 -16.06
CA ILE A 188 17.62 22.14 -17.39
C ILE A 188 18.60 23.20 -17.89
N ASN A 189 19.73 22.80 -18.46
CA ASN A 189 20.60 23.72 -19.19
C ASN A 189 20.16 23.82 -20.64
N GLU A 190 19.55 24.94 -21.01
CA GLU A 190 19.08 25.20 -22.38
C GLU A 190 20.21 25.59 -23.34
N GLN A 191 21.45 25.77 -22.88
CA GLN A 191 22.53 26.36 -23.67
C GLN A 191 23.41 25.40 -24.49
N SER A 192 23.10 24.10 -24.55
CA SER A 192 23.85 23.18 -25.44
C SER A 192 23.17 23.08 -26.81
N PHE A 193 23.52 24.01 -27.71
CA PHE A 193 23.32 23.88 -29.16
C PHE A 193 24.51 23.17 -29.80
#